data_AF-A0A1G0AZ92-F1
#
_entry.id   AF-A0A1G0AZ92-F1
#
_cell.length_a   1.000
_cell.length_b   1.000
_cell.length_c   1.000
_cell.angle_alpha   90.00
_cell.angle_beta   90.00
_cell.angle_gamma   90.00
#
_symmetry.space_group_name_H-M   'P 1'
#
loop_
_entity.id
_entity.type
_entity.pdbx_description
1 polymer ?
#
loop_
_entity_poly.entity_id
_entity_poly.type
_entity_poly.pdbx_seq_one_letter_code
_entity_poly.pdbx_strand_id
1 'polypeptide(L)'
;MRVVKLRGWHIAVLVLALAALLALGAADGGWWGPVIRGRPIPFTQLSIAELPLPLIEAYSETRWSEGVDACLDSAAGDLYILLRWGQQPTGGYRVVPKDVRVVRRWGQCQIRIRSDYVVPAPGQPVIEVATFPAAGLRITLQGIDPYDCTVVAFGLDGRPHGATAPLRRI
;
A
#
# COMPACT_ATOMS: atom_id res chain seq x y z
N MET A 1 -34.44 -33.80 -23.01
CA MET A 1 -33.84 -33.47 -21.68
C MET A 1 -33.09 -34.70 -21.17
N ARG A 2 -31.75 -34.68 -21.13
CA ARG A 2 -30.94 -35.80 -20.58
C ARG A 2 -30.77 -35.59 -19.08
N VAL A 3 -31.54 -36.32 -18.28
CA VAL A 3 -31.37 -36.38 -16.83
C VAL A 3 -30.15 -37.24 -16.54
N VAL A 4 -29.02 -36.61 -16.23
CA VAL A 4 -27.80 -37.31 -15.80
C VAL A 4 -28.05 -37.86 -14.40
N LYS A 5 -28.26 -39.18 -14.28
CA LYS A 5 -28.32 -39.87 -12.98
C LYS A 5 -26.92 -39.88 -12.37
N LEU A 6 -26.60 -38.87 -11.57
CA LEU A 6 -25.41 -38.85 -10.71
C LEU A 6 -25.54 -39.96 -9.67
N ARG A 7 -24.86 -41.10 -9.90
CA ARG A 7 -24.63 -42.12 -8.88
C ARG A 7 -23.80 -41.52 -7.74
N GLY A 8 -24.04 -41.94 -6.49
CA GLY A 8 -23.38 -41.40 -5.30
C GLY A 8 -21.83 -41.40 -5.36
N TRP A 9 -21.25 -42.29 -6.15
CA TRP A 9 -19.80 -42.33 -6.40
C TRP A 9 -19.28 -41.11 -7.18
N HIS A 10 -20.07 -40.52 -8.08
CA HIS A 10 -19.70 -39.29 -8.77
C HIS A 10 -19.67 -38.09 -7.83
N ILE A 11 -20.57 -38.06 -6.83
CA ILE A 11 -20.58 -37.03 -5.79
C ILE A 11 -19.35 -37.18 -4.90
N ALA A 12 -19.02 -38.41 -4.50
CA ALA A 12 -17.82 -38.67 -3.69
C ALA A 12 -16.53 -38.26 -4.42
N VAL A 13 -16.42 -38.57 -5.72
CA VAL A 13 -15.28 -38.15 -6.55
C VAL A 13 -15.21 -36.63 -6.70
N LEU A 14 -16.34 -35.94 -6.88
CA LEU A 14 -16.39 -34.48 -6.92
C LEU A 14 -15.96 -33.83 -5.60
N VAL A 15 -16.42 -34.37 -4.48
CA VAL A 15 -16.06 -33.87 -3.14
C VAL A 15 -14.57 -34.10 -2.88
N LEU A 16 -14.02 -35.25 -3.24
CA LEU A 16 -12.59 -35.55 -3.13
C LEU A 16 -11.74 -34.65 -4.04
N ALA A 17 -12.18 -34.41 -5.28
CA ALA A 17 -11.48 -33.51 -6.21
C ALA A 17 -11.49 -32.06 -5.71
N LEU A 18 -12.62 -31.59 -5.17
CA LEU A 18 -12.74 -30.25 -4.58
C LEU A 18 -11.86 -30.12 -3.32
N ALA A 19 -11.85 -31.13 -2.45
CA ALA A 19 -11.00 -31.15 -1.26
C ALA A 19 -9.51 -31.19 -1.60
N ALA A 20 -9.12 -31.94 -2.63
CA ALA A 20 -7.75 -31.97 -3.13
C ALA A 20 -7.32 -30.61 -3.72
N LEU A 21 -8.19 -29.95 -4.50
CA LEU A 21 -7.94 -28.60 -5.01
C LEU A 21 -7.81 -27.56 -3.89
N LEU A 22 -8.62 -27.67 -2.83
CA LEU A 22 -8.51 -26.81 -1.65
C LEU A 22 -7.21 -27.06 -0.87
N ALA A 23 -6.81 -28.32 -0.70
CA ALA A 23 -5.58 -28.70 -0.01
C ALA A 23 -4.31 -28.30 -0.78
N LEU A 24 -4.29 -28.51 -2.10
CA LEU A 24 -3.21 -28.04 -3.00
C LEU A 24 -3.12 -26.51 -2.99
N GLY A 25 -4.26 -25.81 -3.04
CA GLY A 25 -4.26 -24.35 -2.91
C GLY A 25 -3.74 -23.85 -1.55
N ALA A 26 -3.98 -24.61 -0.47
CA ALA A 26 -3.50 -24.27 0.87
C ALA A 26 -2.02 -24.59 1.10
N ALA A 27 -1.51 -25.67 0.50
CA ALA A 27 -0.13 -26.12 0.66
C ALA A 27 0.88 -25.19 -0.02
N ASP A 28 0.51 -24.63 -1.17
CA ASP A 28 1.46 -23.89 -1.99
C ASP A 28 1.57 -22.42 -1.57
N GLY A 29 0.60 -21.90 -0.79
CA GLY A 29 0.53 -20.51 -0.32
C GLY A 29 0.51 -19.42 -1.41
N GLY A 30 0.80 -19.78 -2.66
CA GLY A 30 1.13 -18.90 -3.76
C GLY A 30 -0.07 -18.36 -4.52
N TRP A 31 -1.19 -19.08 -4.54
CA TRP A 31 -2.42 -18.62 -5.22
C TRP A 31 -3.31 -17.74 -4.35
N TRP A 32 -3.41 -18.01 -3.04
CA TRP A 32 -4.19 -17.17 -2.12
C TRP A 32 -3.38 -15.98 -1.58
N GLY A 33 -2.04 -16.09 -1.54
CA GLY A 33 -1.15 -15.04 -1.03
C GLY A 33 -1.37 -13.66 -1.65
N PRO A 34 -1.41 -13.51 -2.99
CA PRO A 34 -1.67 -12.22 -3.66
C PRO A 34 -3.10 -11.71 -3.45
N VAL A 35 -4.08 -12.61 -3.35
CA VAL A 35 -5.49 -12.27 -3.13
C VAL A 35 -5.72 -11.77 -1.70
N ILE A 36 -5.03 -12.35 -0.72
CA ILE A 36 -5.18 -12.01 0.71
C ILE A 36 -4.24 -10.87 1.13
N ARG A 37 -3.00 -10.83 0.62
CA ARG A 37 -1.96 -9.84 1.02
C ARG A 37 -1.77 -8.69 0.03
N GLY A 38 -2.39 -8.75 -1.15
CA GLY A 38 -2.21 -7.77 -2.22
C GLY A 38 -0.98 -8.01 -3.10
N ARG A 39 -0.99 -7.40 -4.29
CA ARG A 39 0.11 -7.45 -5.27
C ARG A 39 1.17 -6.40 -4.91
N PRO A 40 2.44 -6.78 -4.69
CA PRO A 40 3.51 -5.81 -4.46
C PRO A 40 3.73 -4.95 -5.70
N ILE A 41 4.06 -3.68 -5.49
CA ILE A 41 4.37 -2.71 -6.55
C ILE A 41 5.77 -2.16 -6.30
N PRO A 42 6.65 -2.14 -7.32
CA PRO A 42 7.91 -1.43 -7.20
C PRO A 42 7.64 0.07 -6.98
N PHE A 43 8.45 0.69 -6.13
CA PHE A 43 8.40 2.12 -5.88
C PHE A 43 9.83 2.68 -5.82
N THR A 44 9.95 3.97 -6.09
CA THR A 44 11.17 4.73 -5.88
C THR A 44 10.92 5.70 -4.73
N GLN A 45 11.80 5.72 -3.74
CA GLN A 45 11.75 6.74 -2.69
C GLN A 45 12.31 8.05 -3.26
N LEU A 46 11.60 9.14 -3.01
CA LEU A 46 11.96 10.49 -3.43
C LEU A 46 12.13 11.39 -2.21
N SER A 47 12.98 12.40 -2.36
CA SER A 47 13.00 13.54 -1.47
C SER A 47 11.80 14.45 -1.72
N ILE A 48 11.47 15.31 -0.75
CA ILE A 48 10.32 16.23 -0.87
C ILE A 48 10.49 17.20 -2.05
N ALA A 49 11.72 17.60 -2.35
CA ALA A 49 12.02 18.53 -3.45
C ALA A 49 11.81 17.92 -4.85
N GLU A 50 11.75 16.58 -4.95
CA GLU A 50 11.53 15.86 -6.21
C GLU A 50 10.05 15.54 -6.46
N LEU A 51 9.18 15.88 -5.51
CA LEU A 51 7.74 15.67 -5.65
C LEU A 51 7.11 16.69 -6.61
N PRO A 52 5.98 16.35 -7.24
CA PRO A 52 5.18 17.30 -7.99
C PRO A 52 4.75 18.49 -7.13
N LEU A 53 4.67 19.67 -7.75
CA LEU A 53 4.32 20.93 -7.08
C LEU A 53 3.07 20.83 -6.18
N PRO A 54 1.95 20.16 -6.57
CA PRO A 54 0.78 20.05 -5.70
C PRO A 54 1.07 19.35 -4.37
N LEU A 55 1.98 18.38 -4.33
CA LEU A 55 2.35 17.69 -3.10
C LEU A 55 3.33 18.53 -2.25
N ILE A 56 4.18 19.34 -2.88
CA ILE A 56 5.07 20.28 -2.16
C ILE A 56 4.24 21.37 -1.47
N GLU A 57 3.23 21.89 -2.15
CA GLU A 57 2.28 22.86 -1.59
C GLU A 57 1.47 22.23 -0.45
N ALA A 58 0.87 21.06 -0.69
CA ALA A 58 0.14 20.32 0.33
C ALA A 58 1.01 20.03 1.57
N TYR A 59 2.28 19.65 1.38
CA TYR A 59 3.22 19.45 2.47
C TYR A 59 3.40 20.72 3.32
N SER A 60 3.56 21.87 2.67
CA SER A 60 3.79 23.15 3.37
C SER A 60 2.64 23.51 4.32
N GLU A 61 1.40 23.19 3.94
CA GLU A 61 0.20 23.47 4.73
C GLU A 61 -0.04 22.44 5.84
N THR A 62 0.28 21.17 5.58
CA THR A 62 -0.18 20.04 6.42
C THR A 62 0.95 19.29 7.14
N ARG A 63 2.22 19.71 6.99
CA ARG A 63 3.40 19.07 7.64
C ARG A 63 3.29 18.87 9.15
N TRP A 64 2.42 19.62 9.82
CA TRP A 64 2.24 19.58 11.26
C TRP A 64 1.49 18.33 11.75
N SER A 65 0.72 17.69 10.88
CA SER A 65 -0.07 16.50 11.20
C SER A 65 0.41 15.26 10.45
N GLU A 66 0.14 14.09 11.05
CA GLU A 66 0.31 12.81 10.37
C GLU A 66 -0.69 12.69 9.21
N GLY A 67 -0.26 12.06 8.11
CA GLY A 67 -1.16 11.83 7.00
C GLY A 67 -0.48 11.31 5.75
N VAL A 68 -1.29 11.13 4.71
CA VAL A 68 -0.84 10.77 3.38
C VAL A 68 -1.59 11.60 2.35
N ASP A 69 -0.86 12.14 1.38
CA ASP A 69 -1.43 12.76 0.18
C ASP A 69 -0.90 12.02 -1.04
N ALA A 70 -1.69 12.04 -2.12
CA ALA A 70 -1.33 11.40 -3.36
C ALA A 70 -1.75 12.26 -4.55
N CYS A 71 -0.91 12.25 -5.58
CA CYS A 71 -1.11 12.99 -6.82
C CYS A 71 -0.80 12.06 -8.00
N LEU A 72 -1.73 11.95 -8.93
CA LEU A 72 -1.55 11.16 -10.15
C LEU A 72 -1.00 12.07 -11.24
N ASP A 73 0.12 11.66 -11.85
CA ASP A 73 0.60 12.27 -13.09
C ASP A 73 0.00 11.50 -14.27
N SER A 74 -1.05 12.09 -14.85
CA SER A 74 -1.78 11.51 -15.98
C SER A 74 -0.96 11.47 -17.27
N ALA A 75 0.11 12.27 -17.40
CA ALA A 75 0.97 12.29 -18.58
C ALA A 75 2.07 11.22 -18.50
N ALA A 76 2.66 11.02 -17.32
CA ALA A 76 3.72 10.04 -17.10
C ALA A 76 3.21 8.63 -16.71
N GLY A 77 1.97 8.52 -16.22
CA GLY A 77 1.43 7.25 -15.71
C GLY A 77 2.03 6.84 -14.36
N ASP A 78 2.54 7.82 -13.60
CA ASP A 78 3.13 7.63 -12.29
C ASP A 78 2.19 8.16 -11.20
N LEU A 79 2.15 7.47 -10.06
CA LEU A 79 1.49 7.91 -8.84
C LEU A 79 2.54 8.40 -7.85
N TYR A 80 2.44 9.68 -7.49
CA TYR A 80 3.29 10.30 -6.48
C TYR A 80 2.56 10.33 -5.14
N ILE A 81 3.28 10.03 -4.08
CA ILE A 81 2.70 9.91 -2.73
C ILE A 81 3.62 10.60 -1.75
N LEU A 82 3.02 11.37 -0.85
CA LEU A 82 3.68 12.03 0.27
C LEU A 82 3.19 11.39 1.57
N LEU A 83 4.13 10.86 2.35
CA LEU A 83 3.88 10.41 3.72
C LEU A 83 4.36 11.46 4.70
N ARG A 84 3.53 11.80 5.69
CA ARG A 84 3.88 12.71 6.78
C ARG A 84 3.71 12.03 8.13
N TRP A 85 4.61 12.33 9.04
CA TRP A 85 4.53 11.90 10.43
C TRP A 85 4.34 13.07 11.41
N GLY A 86 3.89 14.22 10.89
CA GLY A 86 3.59 15.41 11.69
C GLY A 86 4.81 16.00 12.40
N GLN A 87 4.55 16.87 13.37
CA GLN A 87 5.59 17.46 14.19
C GLN A 87 6.15 16.44 15.20
N GLN A 88 7.46 16.29 15.24
CA GLN A 88 8.15 15.47 16.24
C GLN A 88 8.98 16.32 17.22
N PRO A 89 9.13 15.89 18.48
CA PRO A 89 9.69 16.72 19.54
C PRO A 89 11.21 16.98 19.42
N THR A 90 11.95 16.12 18.71
CA THR A 90 13.39 16.27 18.50
C THR A 90 13.78 16.00 17.04
N GLY A 91 15.04 16.29 16.68
CA GLY A 91 15.60 15.87 15.40
C GLY A 91 15.93 14.38 15.37
N GLY A 92 16.07 13.79 14.17
CA GLY A 92 16.50 12.40 13.97
C GLY A 92 15.39 11.42 13.63
N TYR A 93 14.13 11.85 13.63
CA TYR A 93 13.01 11.03 13.19
C TYR A 93 13.00 10.90 11.67
N ARG A 94 12.65 9.72 11.17
CA ARG A 94 12.57 9.45 9.73
C ARG A 94 11.38 8.57 9.40
N VAL A 95 10.76 8.86 8.26
CA VAL A 95 9.78 7.97 7.64
C VAL A 95 10.49 7.19 6.54
N VAL A 96 10.51 5.87 6.63
CA VAL A 96 11.19 5.02 5.65
C VAL A 96 10.18 4.03 5.07
N PRO A 97 9.69 4.26 3.84
CA PRO A 97 8.81 3.31 3.18
C PRO A 97 9.52 1.97 2.95
N LYS A 98 8.85 0.87 3.23
CA LYS A 98 9.41 -0.50 3.15
C LYS A 98 8.71 -1.35 2.11
N ASP A 99 7.41 -1.21 1.95
CA ASP A 99 6.61 -2.08 1.09
C ASP A 99 5.38 -1.33 0.57
N VAL A 100 5.01 -1.58 -0.67
CA VAL A 100 3.82 -0.99 -1.29
C VAL A 100 3.05 -2.09 -2.01
N ARG A 101 1.75 -2.18 -1.73
CA ARG A 101 0.88 -3.22 -2.30
C ARG A 101 -0.46 -2.66 -2.75
N VAL A 102 -0.97 -3.17 -3.87
CA VAL A 102 -2.39 -3.01 -4.20
C VAL A 102 -3.18 -4.16 -3.60
N VAL A 103 -4.19 -3.83 -2.81
CA VAL A 103 -5.17 -4.78 -2.29
C VAL A 103 -6.52 -4.46 -2.92
N ARG A 104 -7.13 -5.45 -3.58
CA ARG A 104 -8.51 -5.35 -4.08
C ARG A 104 -9.36 -6.37 -3.33
N ARG A 105 -10.31 -5.91 -2.52
CA ARG A 105 -11.17 -6.78 -1.71
C ARG A 105 -12.60 -6.25 -1.72
N TRP A 106 -13.56 -7.13 -2.03
CA TRP A 106 -14.99 -6.81 -2.01
C TRP A 106 -15.38 -5.54 -2.80
N GLY A 107 -14.76 -5.32 -3.96
CA GLY A 107 -15.00 -4.15 -4.79
C GLY A 107 -14.28 -2.87 -4.35
N GLN A 108 -13.54 -2.89 -3.24
CA GLN A 108 -12.71 -1.76 -2.81
C GLN A 108 -11.26 -1.95 -3.26
N CYS A 109 -10.64 -0.88 -3.73
CA CYS A 109 -9.23 -0.83 -4.06
C CYS A 109 -8.46 0.01 -3.02
N GLN A 110 -7.36 -0.53 -2.52
CA GLN A 110 -6.45 0.16 -1.59
C GLN A 110 -5.00 -0.01 -2.05
N ILE A 111 -4.27 1.09 -2.13
CA ILE A 111 -2.81 1.09 -2.24
C ILE A 111 -2.27 1.24 -0.83
N ARG A 112 -1.77 0.13 -0.27
CA ARG A 112 -1.23 0.08 1.09
C ARG A 112 0.25 0.30 1.07
N ILE A 113 0.71 1.28 1.85
CA ILE A 113 2.12 1.60 2.02
C ILE A 113 2.48 1.24 3.44
N ARG A 114 3.47 0.36 3.60
CA ARG A 114 4.04 0.04 4.91
C ARG A 114 5.33 0.82 5.07
N SER A 115 5.40 1.59 6.14
CA SER A 115 6.52 2.46 6.45
C SER A 115 7.04 2.19 7.86
N ASP A 116 8.33 2.40 8.01
CA ASP A 116 9.03 2.36 9.29
C ASP A 116 9.21 3.80 9.77
N TYR A 117 8.77 4.05 11.00
CA TYR A 117 8.75 5.35 11.63
C TYR A 117 9.86 5.35 12.69
N VAL A 118 11.06 5.70 12.26
CA VAL A 118 12.29 5.49 13.03
C VAL A 118 12.44 6.61 14.05
N VAL A 119 12.48 6.23 15.32
CA VAL A 119 12.77 7.12 16.46
C VAL A 119 14.27 7.05 16.77
N PRO A 120 14.97 8.18 16.90
CA PRO A 120 16.38 8.19 17.28
C PRO A 120 16.56 7.67 18.71
N ALA A 121 17.54 6.81 18.95
CA ALA A 121 17.82 6.31 20.29
C ALA A 121 18.50 7.40 21.15
N PRO A 122 18.28 7.39 22.48
CA PRO A 122 18.99 8.30 23.38
C PRO A 122 20.51 8.18 23.21
N GLY A 123 21.20 9.30 23.02
CA GLY A 123 22.66 9.34 22.86
C GLY A 123 23.20 8.96 21.48
N GLN A 124 22.35 8.64 20.50
CA GLN A 124 22.81 8.51 19.12
C GLN A 124 23.11 9.88 18.50
N PRO A 125 24.20 10.00 17.71
CA PRO A 125 24.45 11.21 16.94
C PRO A 125 23.33 11.40 15.92
N VAL A 126 22.59 12.49 16.07
CA VAL A 126 21.55 12.90 15.12
C VAL A 126 22.22 13.66 13.99
N ILE A 127 22.21 13.07 12.80
CA ILE A 127 22.81 13.65 11.59
C ILE A 127 21.80 14.50 10.80
N GLU A 128 20.50 14.34 11.08
CA GLU A 128 19.40 14.91 10.30
C GLU A 128 18.34 15.49 11.25
N VAL A 129 18.20 16.82 11.28
CA VAL A 129 17.24 17.53 12.13
C VAL A 129 15.98 17.85 11.32
N ALA A 130 15.16 16.82 11.08
CA ALA A 130 13.84 17.00 10.49
C ALA A 130 12.79 17.14 11.62
N THR A 131 12.33 18.37 11.87
CA THR A 131 11.22 18.64 12.80
C THR A 131 9.88 18.08 12.28
N PHE A 132 9.78 17.91 10.95
CA PHE A 132 8.63 17.37 10.25
C PHE A 132 9.07 16.21 9.36
N PRO A 133 9.25 15.00 9.94
CA PRO A 133 9.64 13.83 9.17
C PRO A 133 8.59 13.47 8.12
N ALA A 134 9.03 13.35 6.87
CA ALA A 134 8.21 13.00 5.73
C ALA A 134 9.02 12.21 4.69
N ALA A 135 8.32 11.48 3.82
CA ALA A 135 8.93 10.75 2.72
C ALA A 135 8.07 10.85 1.46
N GLY A 136 8.73 11.10 0.32
CA GLY A 136 8.12 11.03 -1.00
C GLY A 136 8.26 9.63 -1.59
N LEU A 137 7.27 9.21 -2.38
CA LEU A 137 7.32 7.99 -3.18
C LEU A 137 6.83 8.28 -4.59
N ARG A 138 7.42 7.58 -5.55
CA ARG A 138 6.90 7.43 -6.90
C ARG A 138 6.63 5.96 -7.19
N ILE A 139 5.45 5.67 -7.72
CA ILE A 139 5.02 4.35 -8.12
C ILE A 139 4.66 4.39 -9.61
N THR A 140 5.31 3.54 -10.40
CA THR A 140 4.95 3.39 -11.81
C THR A 140 3.79 2.41 -11.97
N LEU A 141 2.70 2.88 -12.56
CA LEU A 141 1.44 2.15 -12.65
C LEU A 141 1.44 1.16 -13.83
N GLN A 142 2.31 0.15 -13.79
CA GLN A 142 2.40 -0.88 -14.83
C GLN A 142 1.17 -1.81 -14.81
N GLY A 143 0.13 -1.44 -15.58
CA GLY A 143 -1.11 -2.20 -15.70
C GLY A 143 -1.98 -2.17 -14.43
N ILE A 144 -1.80 -1.15 -13.59
CA ILE A 144 -2.64 -0.89 -12.42
C ILE A 144 -3.50 0.31 -12.77
N ASP A 145 -4.82 0.13 -12.75
CA ASP A 145 -5.74 1.25 -12.67
C ASP A 145 -5.78 1.75 -11.21
N PRO A 146 -5.25 2.94 -10.90
CA PRO A 146 -5.26 3.51 -9.56
C PRO A 146 -6.58 4.24 -9.25
N TYR A 147 -7.45 4.46 -10.24
CA TYR A 147 -8.70 5.20 -10.03
C TYR A 147 -9.61 4.45 -9.06
N ASP A 148 -10.34 5.21 -8.24
CA ASP A 148 -11.18 4.72 -7.15
C ASP A 148 -10.41 3.95 -6.05
N CYS A 149 -9.08 3.84 -6.15
CA CYS A 149 -8.24 3.33 -5.09
C CYS A 149 -8.00 4.42 -4.04
N THR A 150 -8.00 4.02 -2.77
CA THR A 150 -7.55 4.87 -1.67
C THR A 150 -6.10 4.52 -1.34
N VAL A 151 -5.27 5.54 -1.09
CA VAL A 151 -3.90 5.32 -0.60
C VAL A 151 -3.95 5.33 0.92
N VAL A 152 -3.41 4.30 1.56
CA VAL A 152 -3.39 4.17 3.02
C VAL A 152 -1.98 3.84 3.50
N ALA A 153 -1.49 4.63 4.45
CA ALA A 153 -0.18 4.44 5.06
C ALA A 153 -0.31 3.68 6.38
N PHE A 154 0.59 2.72 6.61
CA PHE A 154 0.64 1.89 7.81
C PHE A 154 2.05 1.85 8.40
N GLY A 155 2.13 1.82 9.73
CA GLY A 155 3.35 1.54 10.46
C GLY A 155 3.74 0.07 10.39
N LEU A 156 4.94 -0.27 10.86
CA LEU A 156 5.36 -1.67 11.00
C LEU A 156 4.51 -2.45 11.99
N ASP A 157 3.92 -1.78 12.97
CA ASP A 157 2.95 -2.31 13.93
C ASP A 157 1.54 -2.54 13.34
N GLY A 158 1.32 -2.14 12.09
CA GLY A 158 0.04 -2.26 11.39
C GLY A 158 -0.96 -1.15 11.71
N ARG A 159 -0.59 -0.12 12.48
CA ARG A 159 -1.46 1.03 12.72
C ARG A 159 -1.54 1.92 11.48
N PRO A 160 -2.72 2.43 11.11
CA PRO A 160 -2.84 3.39 10.01
C PRO A 160 -2.34 4.77 10.46
N HIS A 161 -1.54 5.42 9.61
CA HIS A 161 -1.05 6.80 9.81
C HIS A 161 -1.71 7.82 8.88
N GLY A 162 -2.65 7.38 8.04
CA GLY A 162 -3.42 8.26 7.18
C GLY A 162 -4.03 7.51 6.00
N ALA A 163 -5.06 8.12 5.42
CA ALA A 163 -5.66 7.67 4.17
C ALA A 163 -6.04 8.87 3.30
N THR A 164 -5.89 8.73 1.98
CA THR A 164 -6.44 9.69 1.02
C THR A 164 -7.92 9.42 0.78
N ALA A 165 -8.61 10.41 0.22
CA ALA A 165 -9.84 10.15 -0.54
C ALA A 165 -9.55 9.21 -1.73
N PRO A 166 -10.57 8.56 -2.31
CA PRO A 166 -10.40 7.78 -3.53
C PRO A 166 -9.81 8.65 -4.65
N LEU A 167 -8.80 8.13 -5.33
CA LEU A 167 -8.15 8.81 -6.45
C LEU A 167 -9.17 9.01 -7.56
N ARG A 168 -9.37 10.28 -7.96
CA ARG A 168 -10.35 10.65 -8.99
C ARG A 168 -9.68 10.86 -10.34
N ARG A 169 -10.43 10.56 -11.39
CA ARG A 169 -10.09 10.96 -12.76
C ARG A 169 -10.45 12.43 -12.89
N ILE A 170 -9.46 13.27 -13.19
CA ILE A 170 -9.65 14.71 -13.48
C ILE A 170 -10.11 14.83 -14.94
#